data_AF-A0A9D6R4S7-F1
#
_entry.id   AF-A0A9D6R4S7-F1
#
_cell.length_a   1.000
_cell.length_b   1.000
_cell.length_c   1.000
_cell.angle_alpha   90.00
_cell.angle_beta   90.00
_cell.angle_gamma   90.00
#
_symmetry.space_group_name_H-M   'P 1'
#
loop_
_entity.id
_entity.type
_entity.pdbx_description
1 polymer ?
#
loop_
_entity_poly.entity_id
_entity_poly.type
_entity_poly.pdbx_seq_one_letter_code
_entity_poly.pdbx_strand_id
1 'polypeptide(L)'
;MADKEALAVRAKILGVLLRDARLAAGKSLKDCATVLGGTPGAYGDCELGRKPLSLPELEILAFYLDTPLSHFWGSEIISDDKPASAELHAGELLALRHRLIGAKLRAARTAAGVKRKELAAEAGISPGRLSAYEFGEKSIPIPELEVLARALGLTVDHFLERQGPIGEWDANRRAYERFEQLPSDLREFLVEPVNESYLRLAMQLAHLSVEKLRGIAEGILDITY
;
A
#
# COMPACT_ATOMS: atom_id res chain seq x y z
N MET A 1 41.96 0.42 21.39
CA MET A 1 41.25 -0.85 21.66
C MET A 1 39.73 -0.66 21.56
N ALA A 2 39.15 0.33 22.24
CA ALA A 2 37.72 0.68 22.15
C ALA A 2 37.18 0.81 20.71
N ASP A 3 37.97 1.38 19.80
CA ASP A 3 37.54 1.61 18.41
C ASP A 3 37.41 0.31 17.58
N LYS A 4 38.26 -0.69 17.84
CA LYS A 4 38.17 -2.01 17.17
C LYS A 4 36.98 -2.83 17.67
N GLU A 5 36.67 -2.73 18.96
CA GLU A 5 35.49 -3.36 19.55
C GLU A 5 34.21 -2.72 19.04
N ALA A 6 34.17 -1.39 18.94
CA ALA A 6 33.05 -0.66 18.36
C ALA A 6 32.80 -1.05 16.89
N LEU A 7 33.86 -1.14 16.07
CA LEU A 7 33.76 -1.61 14.69
C LEU A 7 33.24 -3.06 14.60
N ALA A 8 33.70 -3.95 15.48
CA ALA A 8 33.24 -5.34 15.51
C ALA A 8 31.76 -5.45 15.94
N VAL A 9 31.33 -4.66 16.92
CA VAL A 9 29.91 -4.57 17.33
C VAL A 9 29.07 -4.05 16.16
N ARG A 10 29.52 -2.99 15.50
CA ARG A 10 28.81 -2.42 14.36
C ARG A 10 28.69 -3.40 13.18
N ALA A 11 29.74 -4.15 12.88
CA ALA A 11 29.71 -5.18 11.83
C ALA A 11 28.67 -6.27 12.14
N LYS A 12 28.52 -6.66 13.41
CA LYS A 12 27.48 -7.61 13.83
C LYS A 12 26.08 -7.03 13.70
N ILE A 13 25.85 -5.79 14.13
CA ILE A 13 24.56 -5.10 13.97
C ILE A 13 24.18 -5.06 12.49
N LEU A 14 25.10 -4.61 11.62
CA LEU A 14 24.86 -4.58 10.18
C LEU A 14 24.53 -5.97 9.62
N GLY A 15 25.22 -7.02 10.07
CA GLY A 15 24.92 -8.39 9.69
C GLY A 15 23.50 -8.85 10.09
N VAL A 16 23.03 -8.45 11.27
CA VAL A 16 21.65 -8.69 11.73
C VAL A 16 20.64 -7.97 10.84
N LEU A 17 20.88 -6.69 10.53
CA LEU A 17 20.01 -5.89 9.64
C LEU A 17 19.95 -6.48 8.23
N LEU A 18 21.09 -6.92 7.68
CA LEU A 18 21.15 -7.60 6.37
C LEU A 18 20.33 -8.89 6.36
N ARG A 19 20.45 -9.68 7.43
CA ARG A 19 19.67 -10.92 7.57
C ARG A 19 18.18 -10.63 7.66
N ASP A 20 17.80 -9.63 8.44
CA ASP A 20 16.42 -9.25 8.61
C ASP A 20 15.81 -8.73 7.30
N ALA A 21 16.47 -7.77 6.64
CA ALA A 21 16.06 -7.27 5.33
C ALA A 21 15.92 -8.38 4.29
N ARG A 22 16.88 -9.32 4.25
CA ARG A 22 16.81 -10.49 3.37
C ARG A 22 15.57 -11.35 3.63
N LEU A 23 15.26 -11.63 4.90
CA LEU A 23 14.11 -12.45 5.28
C LEU A 23 12.79 -11.72 5.02
N ALA A 24 12.73 -10.41 5.28
CA ALA A 24 11.59 -9.56 4.95
C ALA A 24 11.30 -9.56 3.44
N ALA A 25 12.34 -9.52 2.61
CA ALA A 25 12.24 -9.61 1.14
C ALA A 25 12.03 -11.05 0.62
N GLY A 26 11.97 -12.06 1.50
CA GLY A 26 11.77 -13.46 1.13
C GLY A 26 12.91 -14.08 0.32
N LYS A 27 14.14 -13.56 0.42
CA LYS A 27 15.30 -13.99 -0.37
C LYS A 27 16.15 -15.04 0.36
N SER A 28 16.79 -15.92 -0.40
CA SER A 28 17.75 -16.89 0.12
C SER A 28 19.17 -16.32 0.18
N LEU A 29 20.07 -16.97 0.94
CA LEU A 29 21.51 -16.62 0.95
C LEU A 29 22.12 -16.72 -0.46
N LYS A 30 21.64 -17.66 -1.27
CA LYS A 30 22.10 -17.86 -2.65
C LYS A 30 21.72 -16.68 -3.54
N ASP A 31 20.53 -16.14 -3.36
CA ASP A 31 20.04 -15.01 -4.17
C ASP A 31 20.91 -13.77 -3.94
N CYS A 32 21.13 -13.40 -2.67
CA CYS A 32 21.97 -12.25 -2.33
C CYS A 32 23.43 -12.44 -2.75
N ALA A 33 23.97 -13.66 -2.57
CA ALA A 33 25.33 -13.97 -3.04
C ALA A 33 25.47 -13.83 -4.56
N THR A 34 24.47 -14.28 -5.32
CA THR A 34 24.48 -14.19 -6.80
C THR A 34 24.51 -12.74 -7.26
N VAL A 35 23.72 -11.87 -6.63
CA VAL A 35 23.66 -10.44 -6.93
C VAL A 35 24.99 -9.73 -6.70
N LEU A 36 25.73 -10.15 -5.67
CA LEU A 36 27.07 -9.63 -5.37
C LEU A 36 28.20 -10.31 -6.17
N GLY A 37 27.89 -11.29 -7.03
CA GLY A 37 28.90 -12.08 -7.74
C GLY A 37 29.75 -12.98 -6.82
N GLY A 38 29.19 -13.42 -5.68
CA GLY A 38 29.86 -14.22 -4.65
C GLY A 38 29.23 -15.58 -4.39
N THR A 39 29.65 -16.22 -3.30
CA THR A 39 29.12 -17.53 -2.85
C THR A 39 28.18 -17.38 -1.65
N PRO A 40 27.22 -18.31 -1.44
CA PRO A 40 26.31 -18.27 -0.29
C PRO A 40 27.05 -18.23 1.05
N GLY A 41 28.20 -18.91 1.16
CA GLY A 41 29.04 -18.89 2.36
C GLY A 41 29.66 -17.53 2.61
N ALA A 42 30.22 -16.89 1.57
CA ALA A 42 30.79 -15.56 1.69
C ALA A 42 29.74 -14.51 2.09
N TYR A 43 28.51 -14.63 1.59
CA TYR A 43 27.39 -13.77 2.02
C TYR A 43 26.93 -14.10 3.45
N GLY A 44 26.91 -15.37 3.84
CA GLY A 44 26.64 -15.77 5.23
C GLY A 44 27.64 -15.17 6.22
N ASP A 45 28.92 -15.07 5.85
CA ASP A 45 29.93 -14.37 6.68
C ASP A 45 29.64 -12.86 6.80
N CYS A 46 28.99 -12.25 5.81
CA CYS A 46 28.51 -10.86 5.92
C CYS A 46 27.38 -10.73 6.95
N GLU A 47 26.38 -11.63 6.92
CA GLU A 47 25.28 -11.63 7.91
C GLU A 47 25.76 -11.92 9.34
N LEU A 48 26.88 -12.65 9.49
CA LEU A 48 27.51 -12.91 10.78
C LEU A 48 28.43 -11.76 11.25
N GLY A 49 28.61 -10.71 10.44
CA GLY A 49 29.51 -9.60 10.72
C GLY A 49 31.00 -9.96 10.67
N ARG A 50 31.35 -11.09 10.02
CA ARG A 50 32.73 -11.57 9.88
C ARG A 50 33.42 -10.97 8.66
N LYS A 51 32.65 -10.74 7.59
CA LYS A 51 33.11 -10.09 6.35
C LYS A 51 32.36 -8.76 6.19
N PRO A 52 33.05 -7.60 6.20
CA PRO A 52 32.37 -6.32 5.94
C PRO A 52 31.96 -6.22 4.46
N LEU A 53 30.83 -5.56 4.22
CA LEU A 53 30.46 -5.08 2.88
C LEU A 53 31.02 -3.67 2.65
N SER A 54 31.37 -3.39 1.41
CA SER A 54 31.58 -2.03 0.93
C SER A 54 30.25 -1.31 0.71
N LEU A 55 30.28 0.03 0.60
CA LEU A 55 29.08 0.81 0.32
C LEU A 55 28.40 0.41 -1.01
N PRO A 56 29.11 0.23 -2.14
CA PRO A 56 28.47 -0.23 -3.38
C PRO A 56 27.83 -1.61 -3.27
N GLU A 57 28.45 -2.56 -2.56
CA GLU A 57 27.83 -3.87 -2.31
C GLU A 57 26.55 -3.72 -1.47
N LEU A 58 26.56 -2.82 -0.48
CA LEU A 58 25.39 -2.54 0.33
C LEU A 58 24.28 -1.84 -0.47
N GLU A 59 24.61 -0.89 -1.34
CA GLU A 59 23.66 -0.21 -2.24
C GLU A 59 22.98 -1.20 -3.18
N ILE A 60 23.76 -2.10 -3.79
CA ILE A 60 23.24 -3.15 -4.66
C ILE A 60 22.28 -4.07 -3.89
N LEU A 61 22.63 -4.48 -2.68
CA LEU A 61 21.74 -5.28 -1.84
C LEU A 61 20.49 -4.51 -1.43
N ALA A 62 20.64 -3.25 -1.01
CA ALA A 62 19.53 -2.40 -0.60
C ALA A 62 18.50 -2.27 -1.72
N PHE A 63 18.98 -2.02 -2.95
CA PHE A 63 18.14 -2.01 -4.14
C PHE A 63 17.50 -3.37 -4.43
N TYR A 64 18.27 -4.46 -4.38
CA TYR A 64 17.76 -5.81 -4.66
C TYR A 64 16.72 -6.31 -3.64
N LEU A 65 16.87 -5.90 -2.38
CA LEU A 65 16.01 -6.25 -1.26
C LEU A 65 14.84 -5.27 -1.07
N ASP A 66 14.73 -4.24 -1.91
CA ASP A 66 13.72 -3.18 -1.78
C ASP A 66 13.72 -2.55 -0.38
N THR A 67 14.93 -2.29 0.15
CA THR A 67 15.15 -1.77 1.51
C THR A 67 15.86 -0.43 1.43
N PRO A 68 15.30 0.66 2.01
CA PRO A 68 15.96 1.97 2.01
C PRO A 68 17.36 1.90 2.63
N LEU A 69 18.33 2.55 2.00
CA LEU A 69 19.71 2.50 2.46
C LEU A 69 19.85 2.94 3.92
N SER A 70 19.11 3.97 4.34
CA SER A 70 19.07 4.49 5.71
C SER A 70 18.75 3.45 6.78
N HIS A 71 18.02 2.37 6.45
CA HIS A 71 17.73 1.27 7.37
C HIS A 71 19.01 0.70 7.99
N PHE A 72 20.06 0.51 7.17
CA PHE A 72 21.28 -0.13 7.64
C PHE A 72 22.13 0.77 8.55
N TRP A 73 21.78 2.05 8.72
CA TRP A 73 22.52 3.03 9.53
C TRP A 73 22.05 3.00 10.98
N GLY A 74 20.83 2.51 11.23
CA GLY A 74 20.24 2.38 12.55
C GLY A 74 20.49 1.03 13.22
N SER A 75 19.60 0.68 14.12
CA SER A 75 19.56 -0.60 14.86
C SER A 75 18.19 -1.28 14.83
N GLU A 76 17.22 -0.67 14.13
CA GLU A 76 15.84 -1.16 14.03
C GLU A 76 15.76 -2.22 12.94
N ILE A 77 15.06 -3.32 13.23
CA ILE A 77 14.78 -4.39 12.27
C ILE A 77 13.42 -4.16 11.62
N ILE A 78 13.29 -4.47 10.32
CA ILE A 78 12.04 -4.37 9.56
C ILE A 78 10.95 -5.24 10.18
N SER A 79 11.33 -6.35 10.82
CA SER A 79 10.37 -7.20 11.53
C SER A 79 9.67 -6.52 12.71
N ASP A 80 10.26 -5.50 13.32
CA ASP A 80 9.65 -4.75 14.44
C ASP A 80 8.52 -3.84 13.94
N ASP A 81 8.65 -3.35 12.70
CA ASP A 81 7.73 -2.41 12.06
C ASP A 81 6.62 -3.08 11.26
N LYS A 82 6.53 -4.43 11.28
CA LYS A 82 5.34 -5.09 10.74
C LYS A 82 4.16 -4.57 11.55
N PRO A 83 3.26 -3.76 10.97
CA PRO A 83 2.04 -3.39 11.67
C PRO A 83 1.45 -4.70 12.08
N ALA A 84 1.15 -4.82 13.38
CA ALA A 84 0.62 -6.03 13.94
C ALA A 84 -0.45 -6.51 12.96
N SER A 85 -0.14 -7.56 12.20
CA SER A 85 -1.11 -8.38 11.51
C SER A 85 -1.79 -9.15 12.63
N ALA A 86 -2.35 -8.38 13.58
CA ALA A 86 -2.91 -8.75 14.86
C ALA A 86 -4.10 -9.57 14.45
N GLU A 87 -3.82 -10.86 14.34
CA GLU A 87 -4.77 -11.94 14.22
C GLU A 87 -6.01 -11.52 13.46
N LEU A 88 -5.86 -11.17 12.17
CA LEU A 88 -7.00 -10.98 11.29
C LEU A 88 -7.88 -12.22 11.46
N HIS A 89 -9.02 -12.07 12.15
CA HIS A 89 -10.02 -13.11 12.31
C HIS A 89 -10.74 -13.29 10.97
N ALA A 90 -9.99 -13.82 10.01
CA ALA A 90 -10.37 -13.83 8.60
C ALA A 90 -11.73 -14.49 8.40
N GLY A 91 -12.04 -15.54 9.18
CA GLY A 91 -13.34 -16.21 9.12
C GLY A 91 -14.52 -15.27 9.43
N GLU A 92 -14.47 -14.56 10.56
CA GLU A 92 -15.54 -13.64 10.97
C GLU A 92 -15.65 -12.45 10.02
N LEU A 93 -14.51 -11.90 9.61
CA LEU A 93 -14.43 -10.79 8.67
C LEU A 93 -15.00 -11.17 7.29
N LEU A 94 -14.64 -12.36 6.76
CA LEU A 94 -15.17 -12.88 5.51
C LEU A 94 -16.69 -13.09 5.59
N ALA A 95 -17.18 -13.69 6.68
CA ALA A 95 -18.61 -13.91 6.87
C ALA A 95 -19.41 -12.60 6.96
N LEU A 96 -18.86 -11.57 7.61
CA LEU A 96 -19.45 -10.23 7.62
C LEU A 96 -19.44 -9.59 6.23
N ARG A 97 -18.30 -9.64 5.54
CA ARG A 97 -18.14 -9.06 4.20
C ARG A 97 -19.04 -9.72 3.16
N HIS A 98 -19.20 -11.05 3.18
CA HIS A 98 -20.12 -11.74 2.27
C HIS A 98 -21.56 -11.27 2.45
N ARG A 99 -22.03 -11.08 3.69
CA ARG A 99 -23.36 -10.52 3.98
C ARG A 99 -23.52 -9.08 3.50
N LEU A 100 -22.52 -8.23 3.72
CA LEU A 100 -22.54 -6.84 3.26
C LEU A 100 -22.58 -6.74 1.72
N ILE A 101 -21.77 -7.53 1.02
CA ILE A 101 -21.77 -7.56 -0.45
C ILE A 101 -23.12 -8.06 -0.98
N GLY A 102 -23.67 -9.12 -0.40
CA GLY A 102 -25.00 -9.62 -0.74
C GLY A 102 -26.10 -8.57 -0.56
N ALA A 103 -26.10 -7.86 0.58
CA ALA A 103 -27.04 -6.79 0.85
C ALA A 103 -26.89 -5.61 -0.13
N LYS A 104 -25.66 -5.20 -0.47
CA LYS A 104 -25.39 -4.19 -1.49
C LYS A 104 -25.92 -4.62 -2.86
N LEU A 105 -25.70 -5.87 -3.24
CA LEU A 105 -26.16 -6.41 -4.53
C LEU A 105 -27.70 -6.39 -4.59
N ARG A 106 -28.36 -6.82 -3.52
CA ARG A 106 -29.82 -6.77 -3.40
C ARG A 106 -30.33 -5.34 -3.52
N ALA A 107 -29.72 -4.40 -2.79
CA ALA A 107 -30.10 -3.00 -2.81
C ALA A 107 -29.98 -2.40 -4.23
N ALA A 108 -28.84 -2.64 -4.90
CA ALA A 108 -28.61 -2.22 -6.29
C ALA A 108 -29.65 -2.80 -7.24
N ARG A 109 -29.92 -4.11 -7.15
CA ARG A 109 -30.96 -4.76 -7.98
C ARG A 109 -32.34 -4.13 -7.75
N THR A 110 -32.71 -3.91 -6.49
CA THR A 110 -34.02 -3.32 -6.17
C THR A 110 -34.14 -1.87 -6.62
N ALA A 111 -33.06 -1.08 -6.51
CA ALA A 111 -33.03 0.30 -7.00
C ALA A 111 -33.15 0.37 -8.53
N ALA A 112 -32.58 -0.61 -9.24
CA ALA A 112 -32.71 -0.75 -10.68
C ALA A 112 -34.07 -1.34 -11.13
N GLY A 113 -34.95 -1.76 -10.20
CA GLY A 113 -36.23 -2.38 -10.52
C GLY A 113 -36.14 -3.78 -11.17
N VAL A 114 -34.94 -4.37 -11.23
CA VAL A 114 -34.69 -5.65 -11.90
C VAL A 114 -35.19 -6.81 -11.06
N LYS A 115 -35.92 -7.76 -11.67
CA LYS A 115 -36.38 -8.95 -10.93
C LYS A 115 -35.22 -9.92 -10.74
N ARG A 116 -35.24 -10.66 -9.62
CA ARG A 116 -34.22 -11.68 -9.34
C ARG A 116 -34.05 -12.70 -10.47
N LYS A 117 -35.15 -13.13 -11.09
CA LYS A 117 -35.11 -14.08 -12.21
C LYS A 117 -34.37 -13.52 -13.44
N GLU A 118 -34.54 -12.23 -13.71
CA GLU A 118 -33.89 -11.54 -14.84
C GLU A 118 -32.38 -11.42 -14.59
N LEU A 119 -32.00 -10.91 -13.41
CA LEU A 119 -30.58 -10.77 -13.06
C LEU A 119 -29.85 -12.12 -12.98
N ALA A 120 -30.52 -13.16 -12.46
CA ALA A 120 -29.95 -14.51 -12.39
C ALA A 120 -29.70 -15.11 -13.79
N ALA A 121 -30.60 -14.86 -14.74
CA ALA A 121 -30.46 -15.31 -16.11
C ALA A 121 -29.25 -14.65 -16.80
N GLU A 122 -29.04 -13.35 -16.60
CA GLU A 122 -27.89 -12.62 -17.13
C GLU A 122 -26.55 -13.20 -16.64
N ALA A 123 -26.50 -13.61 -15.37
CA ALA A 123 -25.33 -14.25 -14.77
C ALA A 123 -25.24 -15.77 -15.01
N GLY A 124 -26.18 -16.38 -15.76
CA GLY A 124 -26.19 -17.82 -16.01
C GLY A 124 -26.38 -18.68 -14.75
N ILE A 125 -27.01 -18.15 -13.71
CA ILE A 125 -27.24 -18.83 -12.42
C ILE A 125 -28.72 -19.01 -12.12
N SER A 126 -29.05 -19.87 -11.15
CA SER A 126 -30.44 -20.05 -10.73
C SER A 126 -30.92 -18.87 -9.86
N PRO A 127 -32.22 -18.53 -9.88
CA PRO A 127 -32.77 -17.49 -8.99
C PRO A 127 -32.57 -17.81 -7.49
N GLY A 128 -32.55 -19.09 -7.12
CA GLY A 128 -32.24 -19.54 -5.76
C GLY A 128 -30.79 -19.27 -5.37
N ARG A 129 -29.84 -19.46 -6.30
CA ARG A 129 -28.42 -19.15 -6.09
C ARG A 129 -28.21 -17.65 -5.93
N LEU A 130 -28.84 -16.82 -6.77
CA LEU A 130 -28.82 -15.37 -6.60
C LEU A 130 -29.46 -14.95 -5.26
N SER A 131 -30.52 -15.63 -4.82
CA SER A 131 -31.11 -15.37 -3.50
C SER A 131 -30.11 -15.66 -2.37
N ALA A 132 -29.45 -16.81 -2.38
CA ALA A 132 -28.44 -17.16 -1.39
C ALA A 132 -27.28 -16.14 -1.34
N TYR A 133 -26.92 -15.56 -2.49
CA TYR A 133 -25.96 -14.45 -2.57
C TYR A 133 -26.49 -13.17 -1.92
N GLU A 134 -27.71 -12.74 -2.24
CA GLU A 134 -28.32 -11.54 -1.67
C GLU A 134 -28.48 -11.58 -0.15
N PHE A 135 -28.64 -12.78 0.42
CA PHE A 135 -28.75 -12.99 1.87
C PHE A 135 -27.42 -13.32 2.55
N GLY A 136 -26.32 -13.44 1.80
CA GLY A 136 -24.99 -13.77 2.32
C GLY A 136 -24.86 -15.21 2.85
N GLU A 137 -25.78 -16.10 2.45
CA GLU A 137 -25.73 -17.54 2.76
C GLU A 137 -24.65 -18.26 1.95
N LYS A 138 -24.33 -17.73 0.77
CA LYS A 138 -23.21 -18.17 -0.06
C LYS A 138 -22.35 -16.99 -0.47
N SER A 139 -21.04 -17.23 -0.55
CA SER A 139 -20.09 -16.28 -1.14
C SER A 139 -20.33 -16.15 -2.64
N ILE A 140 -20.19 -14.93 -3.16
CA ILE A 140 -20.32 -14.64 -4.59
C ILE A 140 -18.93 -14.78 -5.23
N PRO A 141 -18.73 -15.69 -6.19
CA PRO A 141 -17.49 -15.76 -6.97
C PRO A 141 -17.28 -14.46 -7.75
N ILE A 142 -16.02 -14.00 -7.86
CA ILE A 142 -15.70 -12.75 -8.57
C ILE A 142 -16.25 -12.71 -10.01
N PRO A 143 -16.11 -13.76 -10.85
CA PRO A 143 -16.67 -13.73 -12.20
C PRO A 143 -18.20 -13.54 -12.23
N GLU A 144 -18.91 -14.12 -11.26
CA GLU A 144 -20.36 -13.95 -11.14
C GLU A 144 -20.69 -12.54 -10.65
N LEU A 145 -19.93 -12.01 -9.68
CA LEU A 145 -20.08 -10.64 -9.21
C LEU A 145 -19.84 -9.61 -10.33
N GLU A 146 -18.85 -9.82 -11.18
CA GLU A 146 -18.57 -8.96 -12.35
C GLU A 146 -19.74 -8.90 -13.32
N VAL A 147 -20.33 -10.06 -13.66
CA VAL A 147 -21.49 -10.13 -14.55
C VAL A 147 -22.71 -9.48 -13.90
N LEU A 148 -22.98 -9.80 -12.64
CA LEU A 148 -24.09 -9.23 -11.87
C LEU A 148 -23.96 -7.71 -11.72
N ALA A 149 -22.77 -7.20 -11.43
CA ALA A 149 -22.50 -5.77 -11.33
C ALA A 149 -22.74 -5.08 -12.68
N ARG A 150 -22.18 -5.63 -13.76
CA ARG A 150 -22.31 -5.09 -15.12
C ARG A 150 -23.77 -5.03 -15.56
N ALA A 151 -24.54 -6.09 -15.29
CA ALA A 151 -25.97 -6.16 -15.57
C ALA A 151 -26.79 -5.06 -14.85
N LEU A 152 -26.28 -4.55 -13.73
CA LEU A 152 -26.87 -3.47 -12.95
C LEU A 152 -26.25 -2.09 -13.26
N GLY A 153 -25.38 -1.98 -14.28
CA GLY A 153 -24.68 -0.74 -14.61
C GLY A 153 -23.61 -0.33 -13.59
N LEU A 154 -23.09 -1.29 -12.83
CA LEU A 154 -22.08 -1.11 -11.78
C LEU A 154 -20.77 -1.80 -12.15
N THR A 155 -19.73 -1.50 -11.39
CA THR A 155 -18.45 -2.22 -11.40
C THR A 155 -18.21 -2.89 -10.05
N VAL A 156 -17.24 -3.83 -9.98
CA VAL A 156 -16.88 -4.51 -8.73
C VAL A 156 -16.44 -3.52 -7.65
N ASP A 157 -15.86 -2.38 -8.04
CA ASP A 157 -15.46 -1.28 -7.15
C ASP A 157 -16.59 -0.77 -6.23
N HIS A 158 -17.86 -0.92 -6.64
CA HIS A 158 -19.01 -0.58 -5.80
C HIS A 158 -19.08 -1.43 -4.51
N PHE A 159 -18.59 -2.67 -4.58
CA PHE A 159 -18.65 -3.65 -3.51
C PHE A 159 -17.41 -3.64 -2.61
N LEU A 160 -16.33 -2.96 -3.00
CA LEU A 160 -15.10 -2.86 -2.22
C LEU A 160 -15.35 -2.28 -0.83
N GLU A 161 -14.52 -2.71 0.12
CA GLU A 161 -14.46 -2.11 1.45
C GLU A 161 -13.66 -0.81 1.37
N ARG A 162 -14.21 0.27 1.91
CA ARG A 162 -13.54 1.59 1.90
C ARG A 162 -13.11 2.05 3.29
N GLN A 163 -13.51 1.32 4.32
CA GLN A 163 -13.26 1.67 5.72
C GLN A 163 -12.56 0.52 6.44
N GLY A 164 -11.85 0.85 7.52
CA GLY A 164 -11.09 -0.12 8.30
C GLY A 164 -9.79 -0.54 7.61
N PRO A 165 -9.04 -1.47 8.22
CA PRO A 165 -7.63 -1.68 7.88
C PRO A 165 -7.37 -2.04 6.42
N ILE A 166 -8.25 -2.85 5.81
CA ILE A 166 -8.10 -3.27 4.39
C ILE A 166 -8.41 -2.13 3.43
N GLY A 167 -9.47 -1.36 3.71
CA GLY A 167 -9.87 -0.22 2.88
C GLY A 167 -8.85 0.92 2.95
N GLU A 168 -8.35 1.20 4.16
CA GLU A 168 -7.28 2.18 4.38
C GLU A 168 -5.96 1.76 3.69
N TRP A 169 -5.61 0.48 3.77
CA TRP A 169 -4.45 -0.06 3.07
C TRP A 169 -4.54 0.12 1.54
N ASP A 170 -5.67 -0.24 0.93
CA ASP A 170 -5.89 -0.05 -0.51
C ASP A 170 -5.88 1.43 -0.91
N ALA A 171 -6.54 2.29 -0.11
CA ALA A 171 -6.55 3.73 -0.34
C ALA A 171 -5.15 4.35 -0.28
N ASN A 172 -4.36 3.99 0.73
CA ASN A 172 -2.98 4.47 0.89
C ASN A 172 -2.10 4.00 -0.27
N ARG A 173 -2.25 2.75 -0.71
CA ARG A 173 -1.50 2.22 -1.86
C ARG A 173 -1.81 2.99 -3.14
N ARG A 174 -3.09 3.22 -3.44
CA ARG A 174 -3.51 4.01 -4.62
C ARG A 174 -3.03 5.46 -4.54
N ALA A 175 -3.07 6.07 -3.34
CA ALA A 175 -2.56 7.43 -3.13
C ALA A 175 -1.05 7.51 -3.38
N TYR A 176 -0.29 6.51 -2.92
CA TYR A 176 1.14 6.42 -3.16
C TYR A 176 1.46 6.24 -4.66
N GLU A 177 0.79 5.31 -5.34
CA GLU A 177 0.95 5.11 -6.79
C GLU A 177 0.65 6.39 -7.58
N ARG A 178 -0.35 7.16 -7.17
CA ARG A 178 -0.67 8.46 -7.79
C ARG A 178 0.37 9.54 -7.47
N PHE A 179 0.90 9.53 -6.26
CA PHE A 179 1.97 10.44 -5.87
C PHE A 179 3.24 10.19 -6.70
N GLU A 180 3.60 8.93 -6.95
CA GLU A 180 4.75 8.56 -7.80
C GLU A 180 4.62 9.05 -9.26
N GLN A 181 3.39 9.18 -9.76
CA GLN A 181 3.10 9.69 -11.09
C GLN A 181 3.23 11.22 -11.21
N LEU A 182 3.41 11.94 -10.09
CA LEU A 182 3.63 13.38 -10.14
C LEU A 182 4.98 13.71 -10.80
N PRO A 183 5.06 14.82 -11.55
CA PRO A 183 6.31 15.41 -12.00
C PRO A 183 7.37 15.48 -10.89
N SER A 184 8.64 15.25 -11.23
CA SER A 184 9.72 15.14 -10.24
C SER A 184 9.92 16.43 -9.45
N ASP A 185 9.81 17.59 -10.11
CA ASP A 185 9.86 18.91 -9.49
C ASP A 185 8.77 19.11 -8.43
N LEU A 186 7.54 18.65 -8.71
CA LEU A 186 6.46 18.67 -7.72
C LEU A 186 6.72 17.71 -6.56
N ARG A 187 7.21 16.49 -6.84
CA ARG A 187 7.55 15.54 -5.76
C ARG A 187 8.65 16.08 -4.86
N GLU A 188 9.71 16.65 -5.44
CA GLU A 188 10.79 17.31 -4.70
C GLU A 188 10.25 18.46 -3.84
N PHE A 189 9.40 19.33 -4.39
CA PHE A 189 8.79 20.41 -3.62
C PHE A 189 7.93 19.89 -2.45
N LEU A 190 7.17 18.81 -2.66
CA LEU A 190 6.23 18.28 -1.67
C LEU A 190 6.92 17.59 -0.47
N VAL A 191 8.07 16.95 -0.68
CA VAL A 191 8.76 16.20 0.40
C VAL A 191 9.57 17.08 1.32
N GLU A 192 9.86 18.33 0.93
CA GLU A 192 10.60 19.28 1.75
C GLU A 192 9.75 19.79 2.93
N PRO A 193 10.14 19.54 4.19
CA PRO A 193 9.33 19.92 5.36
C PRO A 193 9.07 21.43 5.47
N VAL A 194 10.02 22.25 5.00
CA VAL A 194 9.87 23.71 4.96
C VAL A 194 8.70 24.16 4.09
N ASN A 195 8.31 23.34 3.11
CA ASN A 195 7.27 23.68 2.15
C ASN A 195 5.85 23.45 2.67
N GLU A 196 5.69 22.85 3.85
CA GLU A 196 4.38 22.59 4.46
C GLU A 196 3.51 23.84 4.54
N SER A 197 4.11 25.00 4.83
CA SER A 197 3.39 26.29 4.88
C SER A 197 2.77 26.69 3.54
N TYR A 198 3.47 26.49 2.42
CA TYR A 198 2.93 26.73 1.08
C TYR A 198 1.80 25.78 0.74
N LEU A 199 1.93 24.50 1.12
CA LEU A 199 0.88 23.50 0.90
C LEU A 199 -0.38 23.84 1.69
N ARG A 200 -0.24 24.24 2.96
CA ARG A 200 -1.37 24.69 3.79
C ARG A 200 -2.05 25.92 3.19
N LEU A 201 -1.28 26.88 2.68
CA LEU A 201 -1.84 28.04 1.98
C LEU A 201 -2.59 27.63 0.71
N ALA A 202 -1.99 26.78 -0.13
CA ALA A 202 -2.63 26.27 -1.34
C ALA A 202 -3.95 25.55 -1.03
N MET A 203 -3.97 24.73 0.04
CA MET A 203 -5.18 24.09 0.54
C MET A 203 -6.23 25.12 0.95
N GLN A 204 -5.87 26.17 1.70
CA GLN A 204 -6.81 27.23 2.08
C GLN A 204 -7.41 27.94 0.85
N LEU A 205 -6.56 28.28 -0.12
CA LEU A 205 -6.97 28.93 -1.36
C LEU A 205 -7.94 28.05 -2.17
N ALA A 206 -7.71 26.74 -2.24
CA ALA A 206 -8.57 25.81 -2.98
C ALA A 206 -10.02 25.75 -2.45
N HIS A 207 -10.25 26.15 -1.20
CA HIS A 207 -11.59 26.17 -0.59
C HIS A 207 -12.30 27.54 -0.72
N LEU A 208 -11.64 28.56 -1.27
CA LEU A 208 -12.24 29.88 -1.44
C LEU A 208 -13.12 29.94 -2.69
N SER A 209 -14.15 30.79 -2.66
CA SER A 209 -14.93 31.09 -3.86
C SER A 209 -14.11 31.90 -4.86
N VAL A 210 -14.50 31.81 -6.13
CA VAL A 210 -13.80 32.48 -7.23
C VAL A 210 -13.77 34.01 -7.02
N GLU A 211 -14.83 34.60 -6.47
CA GLU A 211 -14.88 36.03 -6.17
C GLU A 211 -13.86 36.43 -5.10
N LYS A 212 -13.70 35.62 -4.04
CA LYS A 212 -12.72 35.87 -2.98
C LYS A 212 -11.29 35.74 -3.50
N LEU A 213 -11.02 34.75 -4.35
CA LEU A 213 -9.71 34.58 -4.97
C LEU A 213 -9.36 35.76 -5.89
N ARG A 214 -10.33 36.25 -6.67
CA ARG A 214 -10.12 37.42 -7.53
C ARG A 214 -9.84 38.68 -6.71
N GLY A 215 -10.59 38.92 -5.63
CA GLY A 215 -10.33 40.05 -4.73
C GLY A 215 -8.96 39.99 -4.05
N ILE A 216 -8.47 38.80 -3.68
CA ILE A 216 -7.10 38.63 -3.16
C ILE A 216 -6.06 38.95 -4.25
N ALA A 217 -6.28 38.49 -5.49
CA ALA A 217 -5.37 38.76 -6.60
C ALA A 217 -5.30 40.24 -6.98
N GLU A 218 -6.45 40.92 -7.03
CA GLU A 218 -6.55 42.37 -7.25
C GLU A 218 -5.84 43.13 -6.12
N GLY A 219 -6.07 42.74 -4.87
CA GLY A 219 -5.37 43.30 -3.72
C GLY A 219 -3.85 43.16 -3.82
N ILE A 220 -3.33 41.97 -4.21
CA ILE A 220 -1.89 41.73 -4.38
C ILE A 220 -1.29 42.59 -5.50
N LEU A 221 -2.03 42.81 -6.59
CA LEU A 221 -1.59 43.68 -7.69
C LEU A 221 -1.49 45.15 -7.23
N ASP A 222 -2.45 45.62 -6.44
CA ASP A 222 -2.46 47.01 -5.95
C ASP A 222 -1.33 47.33 -4.94
N ILE A 223 -0.82 46.34 -4.20
CA ILE A 223 0.35 46.53 -3.30
C ILE A 223 1.70 46.25 -3.97
N THR A 224 1.72 45.73 -5.20
CA THR A 224 2.97 45.44 -5.93
C THR A 224 3.30 46.47 -7.01
N TYR A 225 2.43 47.47 -7.23
CA TYR A 225 2.62 48.61 -8.14
C TYR A 225 2.62 49.96 -7.43
#